data_AF-A0A820D223-F1
#
_entry.id   AF-A0A820D223-F1
#
_cell.length_a   1.000
_cell.length_b   1.000
_cell.length_c   1.000
_cell.angle_alpha   90.00
_cell.angle_beta   90.00
_cell.angle_gamma   90.00
#
_symmetry.space_group_name_H-M   'P 1'
#
loop_
_entity.id
_entity.type
_entity.pdbx_description
1 polymer ?
#
loop_
_entity_poly.entity_id
_entity_poly.type
_entity_poly.pdbx_seq_one_letter_code
_entity_poly.pdbx_strand_id
1 'polypeptide(L)'
;MDYSSIVFREFTHESLQRIECYRQEETERITSERSEETLCKNNINDHRLINKSSKDPANASKRKPNKELATGETLPLILQYKFPPKLIGKPIEEIDQYYRVEYGFMVISANNTIYRFSSTRACYLFSPFNCFRRIAIRILTHSLFLTLVMITILTNCVFMTLKNAPEVNEYIFTAIYTVEALIKCVARGFILEKHTFLRDPWNWLDLIVIVLAYITFFVHLGNVAVLRTFRVLRALKTVAIVPGLKTIVNALIQSCIALRDVSVLSSFILSIFALVGLQLYMGTLRQKCVPSYDSFVNNTNSYSEGFNMSFESYLTKIDNE
;
A
#
# COMPACT_ATOMS: atom_id res chain seq x y z
N MET A 1 4.70 -5.64 -30.07
CA MET A 1 4.99 -4.23 -30.39
C MET A 1 6.14 -4.23 -31.39
N ASP A 2 6.07 -3.47 -32.48
CA ASP A 2 7.21 -3.39 -33.42
C ASP A 2 8.21 -2.34 -32.92
N TYR A 3 9.37 -2.80 -32.44
CA TYR A 3 10.44 -1.96 -31.90
C TYR A 3 11.24 -1.20 -32.98
N SER A 4 10.96 -1.45 -34.27
CA SER A 4 11.66 -0.83 -35.40
C SER A 4 11.42 0.68 -35.50
N SER A 5 10.20 1.14 -35.20
CA SER A 5 9.70 2.51 -35.42
C SER A 5 9.84 3.47 -34.23
N ILE A 6 10.37 3.00 -33.10
CA ILE A 6 10.46 3.80 -31.87
C ILE A 6 11.63 4.77 -31.96
N VAL A 7 11.33 6.06 -31.75
CA VAL A 7 12.30 7.16 -31.71
C VAL A 7 12.21 7.85 -30.35
N PHE A 8 13.35 7.98 -29.66
CA PHE A 8 13.43 8.69 -28.39
C PHE A 8 13.53 10.20 -28.62
N ARG A 9 12.63 10.98 -28.01
CA ARG A 9 12.61 12.45 -28.07
C ARG A 9 12.54 13.03 -26.66
N GLU A 10 13.22 14.14 -26.44
CA GLU A 10 13.12 14.90 -25.19
C GLU A 10 11.71 15.49 -25.04
N PHE A 11 11.20 15.52 -23.81
CA PHE A 11 9.88 16.07 -23.52
C PHE A 11 9.94 17.60 -23.52
N THR A 12 9.32 18.23 -24.52
CA THR A 12 9.29 19.69 -24.67
C THR A 12 7.89 20.26 -24.42
N HIS A 13 7.74 21.58 -24.40
CA HIS A 13 6.43 22.24 -24.34
C HIS A 13 5.51 21.84 -25.50
N GLU A 14 6.08 21.57 -26.68
CA GLU A 14 5.35 21.11 -27.85
C GLU A 14 4.82 19.68 -27.65
N SER A 15 5.58 18.82 -26.97
CA SER A 15 5.12 17.49 -26.55
C SER A 15 3.91 17.58 -25.61
N LEU A 16 3.93 18.51 -24.66
CA LEU A 16 2.82 18.75 -23.73
C LEU A 16 1.55 19.19 -24.49
N GLN A 17 1.68 20.15 -25.42
CA GLN A 17 0.56 20.63 -26.23
C GLN A 17 -0.06 19.54 -27.10
N ARG A 18 0.76 18.66 -27.69
CA ARG A 18 0.25 17.51 -28.45
C ARG A 18 -0.55 16.55 -27.56
N ILE A 19 -0.06 16.28 -26.35
CA ILE A 19 -0.76 15.44 -25.36
C ILE A 19 -2.06 16.10 -24.88
N GLU A 20 -2.12 17.43 -24.82
CA GLU A 20 -3.34 18.19 -24.53
C GLU A 20 -4.36 18.09 -25.67
N CYS A 21 -3.92 18.28 -26.92
CA CYS A 21 -4.76 18.14 -28.11
C CYS A 21 -5.37 16.73 -28.22
N TYR A 22 -4.54 15.67 -28.14
CA TYR A 22 -5.03 14.29 -28.23
C TYR A 22 -6.10 13.95 -27.19
N ARG A 23 -6.04 14.58 -26.01
CA ARG A 23 -7.06 14.36 -24.97
C ARG A 23 -8.33 15.10 -25.23
N GLN A 24 -8.28 16.32 -25.74
CA GLN A 24 -9.48 17.03 -26.13
C GLN A 24 -10.25 16.17 -27.13
N GLU A 25 -9.54 15.68 -28.15
CA GLU A 25 -10.11 14.75 -29.14
C GLU A 25 -10.67 13.47 -28.50
N GLU A 26 -9.94 12.83 -27.58
CA GLU A 26 -10.40 11.57 -26.97
C GLU A 26 -11.53 11.77 -25.95
N THR A 27 -11.54 12.90 -25.24
CA THR A 27 -12.64 13.29 -24.34
C THR A 27 -13.89 13.61 -25.13
N GLU A 28 -13.74 14.27 -26.28
CA GLU A 28 -14.83 14.54 -27.21
C GLU A 28 -15.39 13.24 -27.79
N ARG A 29 -14.55 12.30 -28.23
CA ARG A 29 -15.00 10.97 -28.70
C ARG A 29 -15.75 10.20 -27.62
N ILE A 30 -15.25 10.16 -26.39
CA ILE A 30 -15.92 9.47 -25.28
C ILE A 30 -17.23 10.17 -24.94
N THR A 31 -17.27 11.51 -24.99
CA THR A 31 -18.49 12.28 -24.74
C THR A 31 -19.52 12.05 -25.85
N SER A 32 -19.11 11.98 -27.12
CA SER A 32 -20.00 11.65 -28.23
C SER A 32 -20.54 10.22 -28.12
N GLU A 33 -19.68 9.23 -27.86
CA GLU A 33 -20.09 7.82 -27.63
C GLU A 33 -21.08 7.71 -26.46
N ARG A 34 -20.82 8.42 -25.35
CA ARG A 34 -21.71 8.42 -24.18
C ARG A 34 -23.04 9.13 -24.45
N SER A 35 -23.03 10.14 -25.30
CA SER A 35 -24.24 10.86 -25.74
C SER A 35 -25.11 9.96 -26.64
N GLU A 36 -24.48 9.24 -27.57
CA GLU A 36 -25.14 8.25 -28.41
C GLU A 36 -25.70 7.08 -27.59
N GLU A 37 -24.95 6.55 -26.63
CA GLU A 37 -25.45 5.50 -25.71
C GLU A 37 -26.64 5.98 -24.86
N THR A 38 -26.64 7.25 -24.44
CA THR A 38 -27.74 7.84 -23.65
C THR A 38 -28.98 8.07 -24.51
N LEU A 39 -28.82 8.53 -25.76
CA LEU A 39 -29.91 8.68 -26.72
C LEU A 39 -30.54 7.32 -27.07
N CYS A 40 -29.70 6.30 -27.32
CA CYS A 40 -30.16 4.92 -27.55
C CYS A 40 -30.92 4.36 -26.34
N LYS A 41 -30.44 4.58 -25.10
CA LYS A 41 -31.17 4.14 -23.89
C LYS A 41 -32.51 4.84 -23.72
N ASN A 42 -32.60 6.13 -24.05
CA ASN A 42 -33.86 6.87 -23.94
C ASN A 42 -34.89 6.41 -24.98
N ASN A 43 -34.47 6.02 -26.19
CA ASN A 43 -35.36 5.45 -27.21
C ASN A 43 -35.74 3.97 -26.94
N ILE A 44 -35.00 3.25 -26.11
CA ILE A 44 -35.28 1.83 -25.77
C ILE A 44 -36.27 1.67 -24.60
N ASN A 45 -36.63 2.76 -23.90
CA ASN A 45 -37.66 2.73 -22.85
C ASN A 45 -39.06 2.34 -23.36
N ASP A 46 -39.28 2.19 -24.67
CA ASP A 46 -40.53 1.68 -25.27
C ASP A 46 -40.50 0.20 -25.70
N HIS A 47 -39.37 -0.52 -25.63
CA HIS A 47 -39.38 -1.95 -25.99
C HIS A 47 -38.41 -2.80 -25.15
N ARG A 48 -39.02 -3.48 -24.17
CA ARG A 48 -38.73 -4.83 -23.63
C ARG A 48 -37.28 -5.20 -23.24
N LEU A 49 -37.17 -5.62 -21.98
CA LEU A 49 -36.19 -6.57 -21.41
C LEU A 49 -35.46 -7.45 -22.44
N ILE A 50 -34.24 -7.08 -22.81
CA ILE A 50 -33.32 -7.96 -23.56
C ILE A 50 -32.00 -8.07 -22.78
N ASN A 51 -31.81 -9.27 -22.23
CA ASN A 51 -30.56 -9.96 -21.90
C ASN A 51 -29.32 -9.10 -21.62
N LYS A 52 -29.01 -9.03 -20.33
CA LYS A 52 -27.74 -8.59 -19.75
C LYS A 52 -26.65 -9.64 -19.97
N SER A 53 -26.28 -9.87 -21.23
CA SER A 53 -25.05 -10.58 -21.61
C SER A 53 -24.60 -10.07 -22.97
N SER A 54 -24.27 -8.79 -23.03
CA SER A 54 -23.42 -8.27 -24.08
C SER A 54 -22.14 -7.84 -23.39
N LYS A 55 -21.03 -8.50 -23.73
CA LYS A 55 -19.70 -7.95 -23.50
C LYS A 55 -19.74 -6.53 -24.07
N ASP A 56 -19.62 -5.53 -23.20
CA ASP A 56 -19.60 -4.12 -23.57
C ASP A 56 -18.70 -3.94 -24.83
N PRO A 57 -19.24 -3.53 -25.99
CA PRO A 57 -18.43 -3.27 -27.18
C PRO A 57 -17.43 -2.12 -26.93
N ALA A 58 -17.68 -1.29 -25.91
CA ALA A 58 -16.74 -0.30 -25.37
C ALA A 58 -15.44 -0.89 -24.76
N ASN A 59 -15.36 -2.20 -24.58
CA ASN A 59 -14.18 -2.87 -24.00
C ASN A 59 -13.23 -3.46 -25.06
N ALA A 60 -13.60 -3.43 -26.35
CA ALA A 60 -12.78 -3.95 -27.44
C ALA A 60 -11.66 -3.00 -27.89
N SER A 61 -11.79 -1.68 -27.66
CA SER A 61 -10.80 -0.67 -28.07
C SER A 61 -9.83 -0.23 -26.96
N LYS A 62 -9.98 -0.73 -25.73
CA LYS A 62 -9.04 -0.41 -24.64
C LYS A 62 -7.71 -1.11 -24.89
N ARG A 63 -6.75 -0.34 -25.43
CA ARG A 63 -5.34 -0.71 -25.51
C ARG A 63 -4.91 -1.26 -24.14
N LYS A 64 -4.05 -2.28 -24.11
CA LYS A 64 -3.53 -2.86 -22.86
C LYS A 64 -2.09 -2.39 -22.66
N PRO A 65 -1.65 -2.12 -21.42
CA PRO A 65 -0.27 -1.75 -21.15
C PRO A 65 0.68 -2.90 -21.48
N ASN A 66 1.83 -2.59 -22.08
CA ASN A 66 2.86 -3.60 -22.33
C ASN A 66 3.58 -3.97 -21.03
N LYS A 67 3.64 -5.27 -20.72
CA LYS A 67 4.31 -5.78 -19.51
C LYS A 67 5.82 -5.59 -19.54
N GLU A 68 6.46 -5.69 -20.71
CA GLU A 68 7.92 -5.53 -20.88
C GLU A 68 8.39 -4.09 -20.65
N LEU A 69 7.49 -3.12 -20.80
CA LEU A 69 7.76 -1.72 -20.53
C LEU A 69 7.21 -1.29 -19.17
N ALA A 70 6.93 -2.20 -18.23
CA ALA A 70 6.36 -1.81 -16.94
C ALA A 70 7.31 -0.90 -16.12
N THR A 71 6.74 -0.09 -15.24
CA THR A 71 7.53 0.82 -14.38
C THR A 71 8.39 0.02 -13.40
N GLY A 72 9.67 0.34 -13.30
CA GLY A 72 10.64 -0.37 -12.46
C GLY A 72 11.33 -1.56 -13.15
N GLU A 73 10.88 -1.96 -14.34
CA GLU A 73 11.57 -2.95 -15.17
C GLU A 73 12.76 -2.31 -15.90
N THR A 74 13.70 -3.16 -16.31
CA THR A 74 14.80 -2.78 -17.20
C THR A 74 14.32 -2.69 -18.64
N LEU A 75 14.82 -1.70 -19.36
CA LEU A 75 14.51 -1.51 -20.77
C LEU A 75 14.96 -2.75 -21.58
N PRO A 76 14.12 -3.29 -22.50
CA PRO A 76 14.50 -4.41 -23.35
C PRO A 76 15.78 -4.12 -24.14
N LEU A 77 16.62 -5.14 -24.34
CA LEU A 77 17.96 -5.02 -24.94
C LEU A 77 17.97 -4.28 -26.29
N ILE A 78 16.94 -4.50 -27.12
CA ILE A 78 16.80 -3.88 -28.44
C ILE A 78 16.64 -2.35 -28.33
N LEU A 79 15.88 -1.90 -27.32
CA LEU A 79 15.67 -0.47 -27.06
C LEU A 79 16.85 0.16 -26.34
N GLN A 80 17.56 -0.61 -25.51
CA GLN A 80 18.78 -0.18 -24.84
C GLN A 80 19.88 0.18 -25.84
N TYR A 81 20.06 -0.62 -26.89
CA TYR A 81 21.03 -0.34 -27.96
C TYR A 81 20.71 0.94 -28.75
N LYS A 82 19.42 1.27 -28.92
CA LYS A 82 18.97 2.48 -29.63
C LYS A 82 18.95 3.74 -28.76
N PHE A 83 19.14 3.62 -27.44
CA PHE A 83 18.96 4.74 -26.53
C PHE A 83 20.17 5.69 -26.51
N PRO A 84 20.00 6.98 -26.84
CA PRO A 84 21.12 7.92 -26.86
C PRO A 84 21.55 8.30 -25.43
N PRO A 85 22.86 8.28 -25.10
CA PRO A 85 23.34 8.55 -23.74
C PRO A 85 23.06 9.98 -23.25
N LYS A 86 22.81 10.93 -24.18
CA LYS A 86 22.49 12.34 -23.87
C LYS A 86 21.10 12.52 -23.23
N LEU A 87 20.23 11.51 -23.28
CA LEU A 87 18.86 11.54 -22.73
C LEU A 87 18.73 10.85 -21.36
N ILE A 88 19.81 10.31 -20.79
CA ILE A 88 19.80 9.68 -19.46
C ILE A 88 19.39 10.71 -18.40
N GLY A 89 18.41 10.36 -17.56
CA GLY A 89 17.92 11.22 -16.47
C GLY A 89 17.21 12.50 -16.93
N LYS A 90 16.85 12.60 -18.22
CA LYS A 90 16.01 13.67 -18.77
C LYS A 90 14.59 13.15 -19.02
N PRO A 91 13.57 14.04 -18.95
CA PRO A 91 12.21 13.67 -19.31
C PRO A 91 12.13 13.42 -20.82
N ILE A 92 11.62 12.25 -21.20
CA ILE A 92 11.43 11.82 -22.58
C ILE A 92 9.94 11.52 -22.86
N GLU A 93 9.55 11.64 -24.12
CA GLU A 93 8.19 11.29 -24.55
C GLU A 93 7.88 9.80 -24.29
N GLU A 94 6.63 9.51 -23.91
CA GLU A 94 6.19 8.14 -23.66
C GLU A 94 6.16 7.32 -24.96
N ILE A 95 6.77 6.14 -24.88
CA ILE A 95 6.96 5.21 -25.99
C ILE A 95 5.74 4.29 -26.14
N ASP A 96 5.10 3.94 -25.00
CA ASP A 96 3.92 3.10 -25.04
C ASP A 96 2.70 3.90 -25.48
N GLN A 97 2.07 3.45 -26.57
CA GLN A 97 0.86 4.04 -27.12
C GLN A 97 -0.33 3.99 -26.14
N TYR A 98 -0.31 3.06 -25.19
CA TYR A 98 -1.27 3.02 -24.09
C TYR A 98 -1.11 4.23 -23.15
N TYR A 99 0.12 4.53 -22.74
CA TYR A 99 0.41 5.59 -21.76
C TYR A 99 0.52 7.00 -22.39
N ARG A 100 0.63 7.10 -23.72
CA ARG A 100 0.66 8.38 -24.46
C ARG A 100 -0.54 9.29 -24.17
N VAL A 101 -1.70 8.70 -23.86
CA VAL A 101 -2.94 9.42 -23.58
C VAL A 101 -3.00 9.88 -22.10
N GLU A 102 -2.29 9.21 -21.19
CA GLU A 102 -2.43 9.38 -19.73
C GLU A 102 -1.52 10.48 -19.11
N TYR A 103 -1.16 11.54 -19.84
CA TYR A 103 -0.24 12.59 -19.37
C TYR A 103 1.09 12.03 -18.81
N GLY A 104 1.68 11.00 -19.43
CA GLY A 104 2.95 10.45 -18.98
C GLY A 104 4.15 11.06 -19.71
N PHE A 105 5.23 11.34 -18.98
CA PHE A 105 6.57 11.30 -19.54
C PHE A 105 7.37 10.24 -18.81
N MET A 106 8.33 9.66 -19.52
CA MET A 106 9.22 8.65 -18.99
C MET A 106 10.57 9.28 -18.67
N VAL A 107 11.27 8.71 -17.70
CA VAL A 107 12.69 8.99 -17.46
C VAL A 107 13.39 7.65 -17.33
N ILE A 108 14.50 7.52 -18.05
CA ILE A 108 15.35 6.33 -17.99
C ILE A 108 16.56 6.68 -17.12
N SER A 109 16.79 5.88 -16.08
CA SER A 109 17.97 6.02 -15.22
C SER A 109 19.22 5.44 -15.90
N ALA A 110 20.41 5.75 -15.38
CA ALA A 110 21.68 5.22 -15.89
C ALA A 110 21.73 3.68 -15.92
N ASN A 111 20.95 3.03 -15.04
CA ASN A 111 20.82 1.57 -14.97
C ASN A 111 19.77 1.02 -15.94
N ASN A 112 19.31 1.82 -16.92
CA ASN A 112 18.27 1.48 -17.90
C ASN A 112 16.92 1.08 -17.29
N THR A 113 16.64 1.53 -16.06
CA THR A 113 15.35 1.34 -15.40
C THR A 113 14.35 2.42 -15.81
N ILE A 114 13.12 1.99 -16.06
CA ILE A 114 12.05 2.85 -16.56
C ILE A 114 11.27 3.45 -15.38
N TYR A 115 11.28 4.78 -15.28
CA TYR A 115 10.43 5.53 -14.37
C TYR A 115 9.39 6.34 -15.15
N ARG A 116 8.13 6.30 -14.72
CA ARG A 116 7.06 7.09 -15.31
C ARG A 116 6.59 8.18 -14.35
N PHE A 117 6.29 9.34 -14.92
CA PHE A 117 5.88 10.52 -14.19
C PHE A 117 4.70 11.19 -14.90
N SER A 118 3.81 11.81 -14.12
CA SER A 118 2.70 12.57 -14.68
C SER A 118 3.16 13.97 -15.09
N SER A 119 2.73 14.42 -16.26
CA SER A 119 3.04 15.71 -16.90
C SER A 119 2.22 16.87 -16.33
N THR A 120 1.27 16.60 -15.44
CA THR A 120 0.36 17.60 -14.87
C THR A 120 1.06 18.51 -13.88
N ARG A 121 0.46 19.66 -13.56
CA ARG A 121 0.99 20.58 -12.55
C ARG A 121 1.00 19.90 -11.18
N ALA A 122 2.17 19.81 -10.56
CA ALA A 122 2.29 19.31 -9.19
C ALA A 122 1.86 20.40 -8.21
N CYS A 123 0.99 20.07 -7.24
CA CYS A 123 0.48 20.98 -6.21
C CYS A 123 -0.17 22.27 -6.77
N TYR A 124 -0.78 22.22 -7.96
CA TYR A 124 -1.32 23.38 -8.71
C TYR A 124 -0.32 24.50 -9.07
N LEU A 125 0.89 24.52 -8.46
CA LEU A 125 1.86 25.61 -8.55
C LEU A 125 3.10 25.24 -9.39
N PHE A 126 3.48 23.96 -9.43
CA PHE A 126 4.72 23.54 -10.08
C PHE A 126 4.47 22.94 -11.48
N SER A 127 4.80 23.73 -12.50
CA SER A 127 4.83 23.29 -13.90
C SER A 127 5.86 22.15 -14.10
N PRO A 128 5.61 21.21 -15.03
CA PRO A 128 6.58 20.16 -15.39
C PRO A 128 7.98 20.65 -15.75
N PHE A 129 8.09 21.90 -16.20
CA PHE A 129 9.34 22.51 -16.63
C PHE A 129 10.09 23.26 -15.52
N ASN A 130 9.53 23.37 -14.31
CA ASN A 130 10.19 24.06 -13.20
C ASN A 130 11.49 23.36 -12.77
N CYS A 131 12.54 24.15 -12.50
CA CYS A 131 13.85 23.64 -12.08
C CYS A 131 13.77 22.73 -10.85
N PHE A 132 12.99 23.11 -9.84
CA PHE A 132 12.79 22.32 -8.61
C PHE A 132 12.27 20.91 -8.89
N ARG A 133 11.30 20.78 -9.79
CA ARG A 133 10.73 19.49 -10.16
C ARG A 133 11.71 18.65 -10.98
N ARG A 134 12.45 19.26 -11.90
CA ARG A 134 13.50 18.59 -12.68
C ARG A 134 14.62 18.06 -11.78
N ILE A 135 15.02 18.84 -10.77
CA ILE A 135 15.98 18.41 -9.75
C ILE A 135 15.41 17.25 -8.92
N ALA A 136 14.16 17.37 -8.45
CA ALA A 136 13.50 16.30 -7.68
C ALA A 136 13.42 14.97 -8.46
N ILE A 137 13.07 15.02 -9.74
CA ILE A 137 13.04 13.83 -10.62
C ILE A 137 14.46 13.26 -10.81
N ARG A 138 15.46 14.11 -11.02
CA ARG A 138 16.87 13.66 -11.13
C ARG A 138 17.36 12.99 -9.86
N ILE A 139 17.01 13.54 -8.69
CA ILE A 139 17.34 12.95 -7.38
C ILE A 139 16.62 11.61 -7.21
N LEU A 140 15.31 11.55 -7.48
CA LEU A 140 14.48 10.36 -7.29
C LEU A 140 14.91 9.18 -8.18
N THR A 141 15.31 9.46 -9.42
CA THR A 141 15.77 8.44 -10.39
C THR A 141 17.20 7.98 -10.16
N HIS A 142 17.96 8.68 -9.31
CA HIS A 142 19.34 8.34 -9.01
C HIS A 142 19.42 7.10 -8.10
N SER A 143 20.27 6.14 -8.46
CA SER A 143 20.41 4.89 -7.69
C SER A 143 20.84 5.14 -6.24
N LEU A 144 21.68 6.16 -5.99
CA LEU A 144 22.12 6.49 -4.63
C LEU A 144 20.98 6.94 -3.71
N PHE A 145 19.95 7.59 -4.24
CA PHE A 145 18.81 8.02 -3.42
C PHE A 145 18.05 6.80 -2.88
N LEU A 146 17.80 5.81 -3.75
CA LEU A 146 17.17 4.55 -3.34
C LEU A 146 18.04 3.77 -2.34
N THR A 147 19.35 3.72 -2.57
CA THR A 147 20.29 3.08 -1.63
C THR A 147 20.33 3.82 -0.28
N LEU A 148 20.34 5.15 -0.26
CA LEU A 148 20.32 5.95 0.97
C LEU A 148 19.06 5.71 1.79
N VAL A 149 17.89 5.71 1.15
CA VAL A 149 16.62 5.42 1.83
C VAL A 149 16.62 4.00 2.39
N MET A 150 17.13 3.03 1.62
CA MET A 150 17.23 1.64 2.09
C MET A 150 18.14 1.53 3.32
N ILE A 151 19.34 2.12 3.28
CA ILE A 151 20.27 2.16 4.42
C ILE A 151 19.58 2.82 5.62
N THR A 152 18.90 3.94 5.43
CA THR A 152 18.18 4.64 6.50
C THR A 152 17.14 3.74 7.15
N ILE A 153 16.36 2.99 6.38
CA ILE A 153 15.37 2.05 6.93
C ILE A 153 16.05 0.94 7.73
N LEU A 154 17.11 0.32 7.19
CA LEU A 154 17.83 -0.75 7.87
C LEU A 154 18.46 -0.27 9.18
N THR A 155 19.16 0.87 9.15
CA THR A 155 19.74 1.48 10.34
C THR A 155 18.66 1.77 11.38
N ASN A 156 17.51 2.28 10.95
CA ASN A 156 16.40 2.54 11.85
C ASN A 156 15.83 1.27 12.49
N CYS A 157 15.67 0.19 11.72
CA CYS A 157 15.27 -1.11 12.26
C CYS A 157 16.28 -1.63 13.29
N VAL A 158 17.58 -1.45 13.08
CA VAL A 158 18.61 -1.80 14.06
C VAL A 158 18.42 -0.99 15.34
N PHE A 159 18.24 0.33 15.24
CA PHE A 159 17.99 1.18 16.42
C PHE A 159 16.73 0.80 17.21
N MET A 160 15.70 0.25 16.57
CA MET A 160 14.49 -0.23 17.27
C MET A 160 14.74 -1.43 18.17
N THR A 161 15.72 -2.27 17.82
CA THR A 161 16.06 -3.46 18.61
C THR A 161 16.93 -3.12 19.82
N LEU A 162 17.56 -1.94 19.82
CA LEU A 162 18.38 -1.49 20.93
C LEU A 162 17.49 -1.01 22.08
N LYS A 163 17.69 -1.59 23.27
CA LYS A 163 16.88 -1.28 24.46
C LYS A 163 17.05 0.18 24.94
N ASN A 164 18.22 0.77 24.71
CA ASN A 164 18.60 2.11 25.18
C ASN A 164 18.99 3.03 24.00
N ALA A 165 18.13 3.15 22.99
CA ALA A 165 18.36 4.09 21.89
C ALA A 165 18.00 5.53 22.33
N PRO A 166 18.82 6.54 21.97
CA PRO A 166 18.53 7.91 22.32
C PRO A 166 17.37 8.46 21.45
N GLU A 167 16.45 9.20 22.06
CA GLU A 167 15.23 9.68 21.40
C GLU A 167 15.50 10.61 20.21
N VAL A 168 16.64 11.32 20.21
CA VAL A 168 17.11 12.19 19.10
C VAL A 168 17.17 11.46 17.75
N ASN A 169 17.46 10.16 17.76
CA ASN A 169 17.55 9.37 16.52
C ASN A 169 16.20 9.27 15.82
N GLU A 170 15.10 9.19 16.57
CA GLU A 170 13.76 9.03 16.01
C GLU A 170 13.30 10.29 15.29
N TYR A 171 13.68 11.46 15.81
CA TYR A 171 13.48 12.76 15.17
C TYR A 171 14.24 12.86 13.85
N ILE A 172 15.52 12.47 13.85
CA ILE A 172 16.37 12.49 12.64
C ILE A 172 15.78 11.59 11.56
N PHE A 173 15.39 10.36 11.89
CA PHE A 173 14.78 9.46 10.92
C PHE A 173 13.44 9.98 10.38
N THR A 174 12.61 10.56 11.24
CA THR A 174 11.32 11.16 10.84
C THR A 174 11.54 12.34 9.90
N ALA A 175 12.55 13.19 10.17
CA ALA A 175 12.93 14.27 9.27
C ALA A 175 13.41 13.76 7.91
N ILE A 176 14.24 12.71 7.87
CA ILE A 176 14.69 12.08 6.61
C ILE A 176 13.51 11.54 5.81
N TYR A 177 12.57 10.83 6.44
CA TYR A 177 11.38 10.33 5.75
C TYR A 177 10.47 11.46 5.25
N THR A 178 10.37 12.55 6.00
CA THR A 178 9.63 13.75 5.58
C THR A 178 10.23 14.34 4.31
N VAL A 179 11.55 14.54 4.27
CA VAL A 179 12.26 15.05 3.10
C VAL A 179 12.11 14.11 1.90
N GLU A 180 12.24 12.81 2.12
CA GLU A 180 12.05 11.79 1.08
C GLU A 180 10.65 11.84 0.46
N ALA A 181 9.60 11.87 1.29
CA ALA A 181 8.23 11.95 0.81
C ALA A 181 7.93 13.29 0.14
N LEU A 182 8.53 14.39 0.62
CA LEU A 182 8.43 15.70 -0.03
C LEU A 182 9.05 15.67 -1.43
N ILE A 183 10.24 15.09 -1.60
CA ILE A 183 10.88 14.91 -2.91
C ILE A 183 10.00 14.08 -3.84
N LYS A 184 9.44 12.96 -3.36
CA LYS A 184 8.52 12.12 -4.14
C LYS A 184 7.23 12.87 -4.53
N CYS A 185 6.66 13.62 -3.58
CA CYS A 185 5.48 14.44 -3.78
C CYS A 185 5.72 15.51 -4.87
N VAL A 186 6.83 16.22 -4.81
CA VAL A 186 7.20 17.24 -5.81
C VAL A 186 7.49 16.61 -7.17
N ALA A 187 8.13 15.44 -7.21
CA ALA A 187 8.45 14.75 -8.46
C ALA A 187 7.23 14.15 -9.17
N ARG A 188 6.29 13.56 -8.42
CA ARG A 188 5.11 12.86 -8.97
C ARG A 188 3.82 13.69 -9.00
N GLY A 189 3.73 14.75 -8.21
CA GLY A 189 2.52 15.56 -8.05
C GLY A 189 1.58 15.02 -6.97
N PHE A 190 0.77 15.91 -6.38
CA PHE A 190 0.00 15.62 -5.16
C PHE A 190 -1.33 14.88 -5.40
N ILE A 191 -2.29 15.44 -6.16
CA ILE A 191 -3.70 14.98 -6.13
C ILE A 191 -4.41 14.86 -7.51
N LEU A 192 -3.86 15.39 -8.61
CA LEU A 192 -4.71 15.78 -9.76
C LEU A 192 -5.05 14.73 -10.83
N GLU A 193 -4.37 13.58 -10.98
CA GLU A 193 -4.73 12.63 -12.08
C GLU A 193 -4.25 11.17 -11.96
N LYS A 194 -4.56 10.31 -12.95
CA LYS A 194 -4.47 8.84 -12.85
C LYS A 194 -3.10 8.24 -12.44
N HIS A 195 -1.97 8.92 -12.67
CA HIS A 195 -0.60 8.51 -12.27
C HIS A 195 -0.08 9.28 -11.04
N THR A 196 -0.99 9.71 -10.17
CA THR A 196 -0.68 10.53 -9.00
C THR A 196 -0.12 9.71 -7.84
N PHE A 197 0.70 10.37 -7.02
CA PHE A 197 1.30 9.83 -5.79
C PHE A 197 0.32 9.01 -4.93
N LEU A 198 -0.95 9.43 -4.80
CA LEU A 198 -1.98 8.76 -3.99
C LEU A 198 -2.63 7.52 -4.63
N ARG A 199 -2.34 7.17 -5.89
CA ARG A 199 -2.94 5.95 -6.48
C ARG A 199 -2.10 4.70 -6.24
N ASP A 200 -0.80 4.88 -6.03
CA ASP A 200 0.09 3.79 -5.68
C ASP A 200 -0.06 3.46 -4.19
N PRO A 201 -0.53 2.24 -3.82
CA PRO A 201 -0.67 1.86 -2.41
C PRO A 201 0.66 1.91 -1.64
N TRP A 202 1.77 1.80 -2.35
CA TRP A 202 3.13 1.92 -1.81
C TRP A 202 3.50 3.33 -1.37
N ASN A 203 2.95 4.36 -2.03
CA ASN A 203 3.15 5.75 -1.62
C ASN A 203 2.19 6.13 -0.48
N TRP A 204 1.01 5.50 -0.40
CA TRP A 204 0.14 5.59 0.78
C TRP A 204 0.83 5.09 2.03
N LEU A 205 1.56 3.98 1.93
CA LEU A 205 2.37 3.48 3.05
C LEU A 205 3.36 4.55 3.54
N ASP A 206 4.04 5.24 2.61
CA ASP A 206 4.98 6.32 2.94
C ASP A 206 4.29 7.47 3.69
N LEU A 207 3.11 7.90 3.23
CA LEU A 207 2.31 8.92 3.91
C LEU A 207 1.82 8.48 5.29
N ILE A 208 1.32 7.26 5.41
CA ILE A 208 0.83 6.71 6.68
C ILE A 208 1.96 6.68 7.71
N VAL A 209 3.16 6.24 7.32
CA VAL A 209 4.32 6.20 8.22
C VAL A 209 4.67 7.61 8.74
N ILE A 210 4.64 8.61 7.87
CA ILE A 210 4.94 10.00 8.25
C ILE A 210 3.85 10.58 9.14
N VAL A 211 2.59 10.44 8.75
CA VAL A 211 1.45 10.94 9.54
C VAL A 211 1.44 10.30 10.93
N LEU A 212 1.64 8.99 11.03
CA LEU A 212 1.73 8.31 12.31
C LEU A 212 2.90 8.83 13.15
N ALA A 213 4.07 9.06 12.55
CA ALA A 213 5.21 9.64 13.26
C ALA A 213 4.91 11.04 13.82
N TYR A 214 4.29 11.93 13.04
CA TYR A 214 3.89 13.26 13.52
C TYR A 214 2.78 13.20 14.59
N ILE A 215 1.82 12.29 14.47
CA ILE A 215 0.82 12.06 15.53
C ILE A 215 1.49 11.64 16.83
N THR A 216 2.51 10.77 16.77
CA THR A 216 3.25 10.39 17.99
C THR A 216 4.02 11.55 18.62
N PHE A 217 4.37 12.57 17.85
CA PHE A 217 5.02 13.78 18.36
C PHE A 217 4.02 14.74 19.00
N PHE A 218 2.87 14.93 18.38
CA PHE A 218 1.87 15.91 18.84
C PHE A 218 1.04 15.40 20.03
N VAL A 219 0.90 14.09 20.16
CA VAL A 219 0.05 13.46 21.18
C VAL A 219 0.94 12.91 22.30
N HIS A 220 1.22 13.75 23.31
CA HIS A 220 1.82 13.33 24.59
C HIS A 220 0.77 12.65 25.51
N LEU A 221 -0.02 11.71 24.99
CA LEU A 221 -0.90 10.91 25.85
C LEU A 221 -0.05 9.82 26.51
N GLY A 222 0.05 9.90 27.83
CA GLY A 222 0.79 8.96 28.66
C GLY A 222 0.43 7.51 28.33
N ASN A 223 1.46 6.72 28.03
CA ASN A 223 1.43 5.27 27.93
C ASN A 223 0.74 4.62 26.72
N VAL A 224 0.85 5.20 25.52
CA VAL A 224 0.41 4.49 24.30
C VAL A 224 1.54 3.60 23.76
N ALA A 225 1.76 2.45 24.39
CA ALA A 225 2.69 1.42 23.89
C ALA A 225 2.41 1.06 22.41
N VAL A 226 1.15 1.16 21.98
CA VAL A 226 0.70 0.93 20.60
C VAL A 226 1.34 1.91 19.60
N LEU A 227 1.52 3.18 19.96
CA LEU A 227 2.14 4.19 19.08
C LEU A 227 3.61 3.87 18.78
N ARG A 228 4.30 3.25 19.74
CA ARG A 228 5.68 2.75 19.55
C ARG A 228 5.71 1.59 18.55
N THR A 229 4.69 0.72 18.56
CA THR A 229 4.58 -0.41 17.63
C THR A 229 4.36 0.04 16.18
N PHE A 230 3.64 1.14 15.95
CA PHE A 230 3.44 1.66 14.58
C PHE A 230 4.73 2.06 13.87
N ARG A 231 5.80 2.34 14.62
CA ARG A 231 7.10 2.62 14.03
C ARG A 231 7.63 1.43 13.21
N VAL A 232 7.16 0.20 13.45
CA VAL A 232 7.53 -1.00 12.65
C VAL A 232 7.02 -0.89 11.21
N LEU A 233 5.99 -0.10 10.93
CA LEU A 233 5.47 0.12 9.58
C LEU A 233 6.54 0.68 8.61
N ARG A 234 7.58 1.37 9.13
CA ARG A 234 8.71 1.82 8.29
C ARG A 234 9.54 0.66 7.73
N ALA A 235 9.58 -0.48 8.40
CA ALA A 235 10.22 -1.69 7.86
C ALA A 235 9.45 -2.22 6.64
N LEU A 236 8.11 -2.07 6.63
CA LEU A 236 7.27 -2.47 5.50
C LEU A 236 7.53 -1.63 4.24
N LYS A 237 8.08 -0.41 4.41
CA LYS A 237 8.51 0.45 3.30
C LYS A 237 9.60 -0.18 2.43
N THR A 238 10.38 -1.13 2.94
CA THR A 238 11.36 -1.89 2.14
C THR A 238 10.71 -2.57 0.93
N VAL A 239 9.48 -3.08 1.09
CA VAL A 239 8.69 -3.70 0.03
C VAL A 239 8.35 -2.68 -1.08
N ALA A 240 8.10 -1.43 -0.71
CA ALA A 240 7.82 -0.36 -1.67
C ALA A 240 9.04 0.03 -2.53
N ILE A 241 10.26 -0.26 -2.05
CA ILE A 241 11.52 0.15 -2.70
C ILE A 241 12.05 -0.95 -3.61
N VAL A 242 11.98 -2.21 -3.15
CA VAL A 242 12.52 -3.36 -3.91
C VAL A 242 11.45 -3.85 -4.89
N PRO A 243 11.64 -3.71 -6.22
CA PRO A 243 10.62 -4.06 -7.21
C PRO A 243 10.23 -5.55 -7.14
N GLY A 244 11.20 -6.45 -6.93
CA GLY A 244 10.93 -7.89 -6.80
C GLY A 244 10.03 -8.24 -5.61
N LEU A 245 10.12 -7.50 -4.50
CA LEU A 245 9.30 -7.73 -3.30
C LEU A 245 7.84 -7.36 -3.53
N LYS A 246 7.55 -6.37 -4.40
CA LYS A 246 6.18 -6.00 -4.75
C LYS A 246 5.44 -7.14 -5.44
N THR A 247 6.12 -7.86 -6.33
CA THR A 247 5.55 -9.01 -7.04
C THR A 247 5.20 -10.12 -6.06
N ILE A 248 6.10 -10.40 -5.10
CA ILE A 248 5.86 -11.40 -4.06
C ILE A 248 4.66 -10.99 -3.20
N VAL A 249 4.61 -9.76 -2.71
CA VAL A 249 3.48 -9.31 -1.87
C VAL A 249 2.16 -9.29 -2.64
N ASN A 250 2.16 -8.91 -3.91
CA ASN A 250 0.95 -8.99 -4.74
C ASN A 250 0.49 -10.44 -4.93
N ALA A 251 1.41 -11.39 -5.13
CA ALA A 251 1.08 -12.81 -5.19
C ALA A 251 0.52 -13.31 -3.85
N LEU A 252 1.10 -12.90 -2.71
CA LEU A 252 0.58 -13.23 -1.39
C LEU A 252 -0.84 -12.71 -1.17
N ILE A 253 -1.11 -11.45 -1.54
CA ILE A 253 -2.45 -10.86 -1.42
C ILE A 253 -3.45 -11.61 -2.30
N GLN A 254 -3.08 -11.97 -3.53
CA GLN A 254 -3.93 -12.78 -4.42
C GLN A 254 -4.26 -14.14 -3.80
N SER A 255 -3.28 -14.82 -3.21
CA SER A 255 -3.48 -16.07 -2.49
C SER A 255 -4.43 -15.91 -1.30
N CYS A 256 -4.32 -14.82 -0.53
CA CYS A 256 -5.24 -14.54 0.57
C CYS A 256 -6.69 -14.34 0.11
N ILE A 257 -6.90 -13.67 -1.03
CA ILE A 257 -8.23 -13.48 -1.60
C ILE A 257 -8.83 -14.82 -2.05
N ALA A 258 -8.02 -15.70 -2.65
CA ALA A 258 -8.47 -17.04 -3.04
C ALA A 258 -8.84 -17.92 -1.82
N LEU A 259 -8.13 -17.76 -0.70
CA LEU A 259 -8.41 -18.48 0.55
C LEU A 259 -9.64 -17.94 1.31
N ARG A 260 -10.17 -16.76 0.96
CA ARG A 260 -11.31 -16.13 1.65
C ARG A 260 -12.54 -17.04 1.71
N ASP A 261 -12.86 -17.74 0.62
CA ASP A 261 -14.08 -18.54 0.56
C ASP A 261 -13.95 -19.80 1.44
N VAL A 262 -12.76 -20.40 1.46
CA VAL A 262 -12.42 -21.53 2.34
C VAL A 262 -12.36 -21.10 3.80
N SER A 263 -11.85 -19.90 4.10
CA SER A 263 -11.78 -19.40 5.48
C SER A 263 -13.17 -19.16 6.05
N VAL A 264 -14.11 -18.63 5.27
CA VAL A 264 -15.52 -18.46 5.70
C VAL A 264 -16.17 -19.82 5.98
N LEU A 265 -16.00 -20.81 5.11
CA LEU A 265 -16.52 -22.17 5.33
C LEU A 265 -15.93 -22.80 6.60
N SER A 266 -14.61 -22.67 6.79
CA SER A 266 -13.92 -23.18 7.97
C SER A 266 -14.41 -22.49 9.26
N SER A 267 -14.56 -21.17 9.25
CA SER A 267 -15.11 -20.41 10.38
C SER A 267 -16.53 -20.84 10.73
N PHE A 268 -17.37 -21.18 9.74
CA PHE A 268 -18.72 -21.69 9.99
C PHE A 268 -18.71 -23.06 10.69
N ILE A 269 -17.90 -24.00 10.20
CA ILE A 269 -17.77 -25.33 10.79
C ILE A 269 -17.22 -25.23 12.22
N LEU A 270 -16.17 -24.43 12.43
CA LEU A 270 -15.60 -24.19 13.76
C LEU A 270 -16.62 -23.57 14.72
N SER A 271 -17.52 -22.70 14.23
CA SER A 271 -18.57 -22.11 15.05
C SER A 271 -19.58 -23.15 15.56
N ILE A 272 -19.96 -24.13 14.72
CA ILE A 272 -20.86 -25.23 15.15
C ILE A 272 -20.18 -26.07 16.23
N PHE A 273 -18.93 -26.48 16.00
CA PHE A 273 -18.19 -27.24 17.00
C PHE A 273 -17.94 -26.45 18.29
N ALA A 274 -17.72 -25.13 18.20
CA ALA A 274 -17.60 -24.27 19.37
C ALA A 274 -18.89 -24.23 20.19
N LEU A 275 -20.08 -24.18 19.56
CA LEU A 275 -21.37 -24.22 20.26
C LEU A 275 -21.62 -25.56 20.95
N VAL A 276 -21.35 -26.67 20.26
CA VAL A 276 -21.48 -28.02 20.84
C VAL A 276 -20.48 -28.20 21.99
N GLY A 277 -19.23 -27.78 21.80
CA GLY A 277 -18.19 -27.84 22.83
C GLY A 277 -18.53 -26.99 24.05
N LEU A 278 -19.07 -25.78 23.85
CA LEU A 278 -19.50 -24.93 24.94
C LEU A 278 -20.60 -25.61 25.76
N GLN A 279 -21.61 -26.21 25.12
CA GLN A 279 -22.71 -26.89 25.82
C GLN A 279 -22.23 -28.13 26.59
N LEU A 280 -21.30 -28.91 26.02
CA LEU A 280 -20.79 -30.12 26.65
C LEU A 280 -19.81 -29.85 27.80
N TYR A 281 -19.01 -28.80 27.70
CA TYR A 281 -17.90 -28.53 28.62
C TYR A 281 -18.09 -27.28 29.47
N MET A 282 -19.30 -26.71 29.51
CA MET A 282 -19.59 -25.57 30.38
C MET A 282 -19.34 -25.94 31.84
N GLY A 283 -18.38 -25.28 32.49
CA GLY A 283 -18.06 -25.47 33.91
C GLY A 283 -17.28 -26.75 34.25
N THR A 284 -17.24 -27.75 33.38
CA THR A 284 -16.50 -29.01 33.61
C THR A 284 -15.00 -28.78 33.82
N LEU A 285 -14.40 -27.84 33.07
CA LEU A 285 -12.97 -27.52 33.19
C LEU A 285 -12.60 -26.78 34.50
N ARG A 286 -13.58 -26.31 35.27
CA ARG A 286 -13.35 -25.64 36.56
C ARG A 286 -13.46 -26.60 37.75
N GLN A 287 -13.77 -27.88 37.51
CA GLN A 287 -13.81 -28.89 38.56
C GLN A 287 -12.42 -29.09 39.17
N LYS A 288 -12.27 -28.72 40.45
CA LYS A 288 -11.08 -28.94 41.28
C LYS A 288 -11.44 -29.88 42.43
N CYS A 289 -10.53 -30.76 42.83
CA CYS A 289 -10.72 -31.57 44.03
C CYS A 289 -10.60 -30.67 45.27
N VAL A 290 -11.69 -30.54 46.03
CA VAL A 290 -11.70 -29.83 47.31
C VAL A 290 -11.49 -30.85 48.42
N PRO A 291 -10.64 -30.59 49.42
CA PRO A 291 -10.44 -31.51 50.55
C PRO A 291 -11.75 -31.75 51.30
N SER A 292 -12.03 -33.01 51.67
CA SER A 292 -13.20 -33.37 52.46
C SER A 292 -13.05 -32.87 53.90
N TYR A 293 -14.11 -32.27 54.45
CA TYR A 293 -14.16 -31.77 55.82
C TYR A 293 -13.87 -32.88 56.86
N ASP A 294 -14.26 -34.13 56.59
CA ASP A 294 -14.00 -35.27 57.49
C ASP A 294 -12.50 -35.60 57.63
N SER A 295 -11.68 -35.30 56.62
CA SER A 295 -10.22 -35.46 56.70
C SER A 295 -9.55 -34.35 57.51
N PHE A 296 -10.24 -33.22 57.73
CA PHE A 296 -9.79 -32.15 58.62
C PHE A 296 -10.14 -32.48 60.08
N VAL A 297 -11.38 -32.94 60.34
CA VAL A 297 -11.86 -33.21 61.71
C VAL A 297 -11.13 -34.38 62.38
N ASN A 298 -10.80 -35.45 61.64
CA ASN A 298 -10.07 -36.60 62.20
C ASN A 298 -8.58 -36.32 62.49
N ASN A 299 -8.02 -35.22 61.96
CA ASN A 299 -6.69 -34.74 62.31
C ASN A 299 -6.70 -33.64 63.39
N THR A 300 -7.88 -33.14 63.77
CA THR A 300 -8.02 -32.09 64.81
C THR A 300 -8.35 -32.61 66.20
N ASN A 301 -8.30 -33.93 66.45
CA ASN A 301 -8.18 -34.41 67.83
C ASN A 301 -6.82 -34.08 68.47
N SER A 302 -5.94 -33.36 67.76
CA SER A 302 -4.62 -32.95 68.27
C SER A 302 -4.35 -31.44 68.24
N TYR A 303 -5.19 -30.59 67.62
CA TYR A 303 -5.01 -29.13 67.68
C TYR A 303 -6.37 -28.43 67.56
N SER A 304 -6.97 -28.15 68.73
CA SER A 304 -7.89 -27.04 68.87
C SER A 304 -7.08 -25.74 68.74
N GLU A 305 -7.16 -25.04 67.62
CA GLU A 305 -7.15 -23.57 67.60
C GLU A 305 -7.54 -23.06 66.20
N GLY A 306 -8.65 -22.32 66.17
CA GLY A 306 -8.83 -21.17 65.29
C GLY A 306 -8.94 -21.43 63.79
N PHE A 307 -10.05 -22.01 63.32
CA PHE A 307 -10.45 -21.79 61.93
C PHE A 307 -11.97 -21.84 61.71
N ASN A 308 -12.68 -20.83 62.22
CA ASN A 308 -14.03 -20.50 61.75
C ASN A 308 -13.93 -19.83 60.37
N MET A 309 -13.57 -20.59 59.31
CA MET A 309 -13.92 -20.18 57.95
C MET A 309 -15.34 -20.63 57.69
N SER A 310 -16.27 -19.68 57.67
CA SER A 310 -17.59 -19.90 57.07
C SER A 310 -17.40 -20.35 55.62
N PHE A 311 -18.21 -21.31 55.16
CA PHE A 311 -18.23 -21.84 53.79
C PHE A 311 -18.23 -20.73 52.72
N GLU A 312 -18.85 -19.58 53.04
CA GLU A 312 -18.85 -18.34 52.25
C GLU A 312 -17.46 -17.75 51.97
N SER A 313 -16.54 -17.81 52.93
CA SER A 313 -15.16 -17.30 52.78
C SER A 313 -14.29 -18.19 51.88
N TYR A 314 -14.66 -19.45 51.71
CA TYR A 314 -13.94 -20.39 50.84
C TYR A 314 -14.45 -20.29 49.39
N LEU A 315 -15.76 -20.09 49.21
CA LEU A 315 -16.37 -19.85 47.89
C LEU A 315 -15.89 -18.53 47.25
N THR A 316 -15.83 -17.45 48.02
CA THR A 316 -15.32 -16.14 47.55
C THR A 316 -13.85 -16.16 47.11
N LYS A 317 -13.06 -17.13 47.60
CA LYS A 317 -11.66 -17.30 47.20
C LYS A 317 -11.50 -18.08 45.89
N ILE A 318 -12.48 -18.91 45.53
CA ILE A 318 -12.48 -19.67 44.27
C ILE A 318 -13.00 -18.83 43.09
N ASP A 319 -13.83 -17.81 43.35
CA ASP A 319 -14.35 -16.90 42.31
C ASP A 319 -13.41 -15.76 41.91
N ASN A 320 -12.33 -15.52 42.65
CA ASN A 320 -11.38 -14.42 42.40
C ASN A 320 -10.01 -14.87 41.82
N GLU A 321 -9.87 -16.13 41.40
CA GLU A 321 -8.68 -16.69 40.69
C GLU A 321 -9.06 -17.34 39.36
#